data_AF-A0A195F9K4-F1
#
_entry.id   AF-A0A195F9K4-F1
#
_cell.length_a   1.000
_cell.length_b   1.000
_cell.length_c   1.000
_cell.angle_alpha   90.00
_cell.angle_beta   90.00
_cell.angle_gamma   90.00
#
_symmetry.space_group_name_H-M   'P 1'
#
loop_
_entity.id
_entity.type
_entity.pdbx_description
1 polymer ?
#
loop_
_entity_poly.entity_id
_entity_poly.type
_entity_poly.pdbx_seq_one_letter_code
_entity_poly.pdbx_strand_id
1 'polypeptide(L)'
;MSYTEDVFKGIRKYERNTCPLRSLVDVLNKISTGKPICILEIGLLDLFPKTDKLVPKEMFSPKKIIEHMMEMHGQTMEIVFENPLYVHKVVYKYNSDNEEKEYVFSNKMMFYEDIIIICYLYCTIIMSESYKDSTFSIVTALASMMRKKYIIYDDIYHPKTLDHEDLENITWFRIAYSFPSITFSILYHNFVEISLPSHLIFSGHDLPKIFYSPLLALIIPMLDFTPLPLLVTFAICVDNKKRRGIKTAISIWNYIYELYNSEVFPTNLKLRLCEMWGIVDKIDNKYKFTPYFKEISSRYTHQDLTEFMEQI
;
A
#
# COMPACT_ATOMS: atom_id res chain seq x y z
N MET A 1 -1.39 -19.41 15.64
CA MET A 1 -1.97 -18.20 15.04
C MET A 1 -2.12 -18.43 13.54
N SER A 2 -3.32 -18.21 12.98
CA SER A 2 -3.52 -18.22 11.52
C SER A 2 -2.99 -16.90 10.98
N TYR A 3 -2.01 -16.94 10.07
CA TYR A 3 -1.57 -15.74 9.37
C TYR A 3 -2.65 -15.30 8.37
N THR A 4 -2.68 -14.01 8.09
CA THR A 4 -3.79 -13.29 7.47
C THR A 4 -4.21 -13.86 6.12
N GLU A 5 -5.51 -14.09 5.95
CA GLU A 5 -6.14 -14.10 4.62
C GLU A 5 -6.24 -12.65 4.14
N ASP A 6 -6.04 -12.40 2.84
CA ASP A 6 -6.17 -11.07 2.24
C ASP A 6 -7.51 -10.40 2.62
N VAL A 7 -7.42 -9.34 3.43
CA VAL A 7 -8.60 -8.73 4.08
C VAL A 7 -9.55 -8.08 3.08
N PHE A 8 -9.03 -7.63 1.94
CA PHE A 8 -9.79 -6.96 0.88
C PHE A 8 -10.46 -7.95 -0.09
N LYS A 9 -10.09 -9.24 -0.04
CA LYS A 9 -10.66 -10.27 -0.90
C LYS A 9 -12.18 -10.37 -0.74
N GLY A 10 -12.91 -10.27 -1.85
CA GLY A 10 -14.37 -10.41 -1.86
C GLY A 10 -15.16 -9.19 -1.37
N ILE A 11 -14.50 -8.05 -1.14
CA ILE A 11 -15.18 -6.80 -0.81
C ILE A 11 -15.66 -6.10 -2.09
N ARG A 12 -16.86 -5.54 -2.05
CA ARG A 12 -17.45 -4.82 -3.19
C ARG A 12 -16.82 -3.43 -3.34
N LYS A 13 -16.50 -3.06 -4.58
CA LYS A 13 -16.14 -1.68 -4.94
C LYS A 13 -17.40 -0.88 -5.27
N TYR A 14 -17.50 0.32 -4.69
CA TYR A 14 -18.60 1.25 -4.92
C TYR A 14 -18.27 2.29 -5.99
N GLU A 15 -19.29 2.92 -6.56
CA GLU A 15 -19.18 3.85 -7.70
C GLU A 15 -18.41 5.13 -7.35
N ARG A 16 -17.83 5.77 -8.37
CA ARG A 16 -16.93 6.94 -8.24
C ARG A 16 -17.54 8.13 -7.48
N ASN A 17 -18.87 8.30 -7.55
CA ASN A 17 -19.57 9.43 -6.93
C ASN A 17 -20.02 9.13 -5.48
N THR A 18 -19.70 7.95 -4.96
CA THR A 18 -19.97 7.59 -3.56
C THR A 18 -18.76 7.88 -2.68
N CYS A 19 -19.03 8.28 -1.44
CA CYS A 19 -17.98 8.52 -0.45
C CYS A 19 -17.10 7.25 -0.32
N PRO A 20 -15.77 7.38 -0.41
CA PRO A 20 -14.87 6.23 -0.41
C PRO A 20 -14.92 5.40 0.88
N LEU A 21 -15.50 5.93 1.97
CA LEU A 21 -15.62 5.22 3.23
C LEU A 21 -16.54 3.99 3.16
N ARG A 22 -17.42 3.86 2.16
CA ARG A 22 -18.33 2.70 2.07
C ARG A 22 -17.56 1.37 1.94
N SER A 23 -16.59 1.30 1.04
CA SER A 23 -15.75 0.11 0.88
C SER A 23 -14.92 -0.17 2.14
N LEU A 24 -14.39 0.89 2.78
CA LEU A 24 -13.63 0.77 4.02
C LEU A 24 -14.48 0.17 5.15
N VAL A 25 -15.73 0.62 5.29
CA VAL A 25 -16.66 0.06 6.28
C VAL A 25 -16.95 -1.40 6.02
N ASP A 26 -17.11 -1.82 4.76
CA ASP A 26 -17.31 -3.23 4.43
C ASP A 26 -16.08 -4.09 4.80
N VAL A 27 -14.86 -3.58 4.57
CA VAL A 27 -13.62 -4.24 5.02
C VAL A 27 -13.63 -4.38 6.54
N LEU A 28 -13.88 -3.29 7.28
CA LEU A 28 -13.84 -3.30 8.73
C LEU A 28 -14.91 -4.22 9.34
N ASN A 29 -16.13 -4.24 8.78
CA ASN A 29 -17.21 -5.13 9.20
C ASN A 29 -16.91 -6.62 8.91
N LYS A 30 -16.28 -6.91 7.77
CA LYS A 30 -15.84 -8.28 7.46
C LYS A 30 -14.82 -8.78 8.49
N ILE A 31 -13.94 -7.89 8.95
CA ILE A 31 -12.90 -8.25 9.91
C ILE A 31 -13.46 -8.39 11.32
N SER A 32 -14.37 -7.51 11.74
CA SER A 32 -14.97 -7.55 13.08
C SER A 32 -15.81 -8.81 13.33
N THR A 33 -16.34 -9.42 12.26
CA THR A 33 -17.08 -10.69 12.31
C THR A 33 -16.19 -11.94 12.20
N GLY A 34 -14.90 -11.75 11.90
CA GLY A 34 -13.92 -12.82 11.66
C GLY A 34 -12.99 -13.11 12.85
N LYS A 35 -11.95 -13.93 12.60
CA LYS A 35 -10.88 -14.17 13.58
C LYS A 35 -10.00 -12.92 13.76
N PRO A 36 -9.41 -12.70 14.94
CA PRO A 36 -8.47 -11.60 15.17
C PRO A 36 -7.39 -11.58 14.10
N ILE A 37 -7.22 -10.43 13.46
CA ILE A 37 -6.26 -10.25 12.39
C ILE A 37 -4.94 -9.76 12.96
N CYS A 38 -3.88 -10.51 12.69
CA CYS A 38 -2.51 -10.02 12.84
C CYS A 38 -2.06 -9.47 11.48
N ILE A 39 -1.61 -8.23 11.44
CA ILE A 39 -0.95 -7.65 10.26
C ILE A 39 0.41 -8.34 10.11
N LEU A 40 0.73 -8.83 8.90
CA LEU A 40 1.92 -9.66 8.66
C LEU A 40 3.22 -8.99 9.10
N GLU A 41 3.34 -7.69 8.86
CA GLU A 41 4.50 -6.89 9.23
C GLU A 41 4.69 -6.84 10.75
N ILE A 42 3.61 -6.75 11.52
CA ILE A 42 3.67 -6.78 12.98
C ILE A 42 4.09 -8.18 13.45
N GLY A 43 3.49 -9.23 12.90
CA GLY A 43 3.80 -10.62 13.26
C GLY A 43 5.20 -11.07 12.90
N LEU A 44 5.93 -10.30 12.07
CA LEU A 44 7.29 -10.58 11.63
C LEU A 44 8.26 -9.45 12.01
N LEU A 45 7.86 -8.50 12.87
CA LEU A 45 8.63 -7.30 13.19
C LEU A 45 10.04 -7.61 13.72
N ASP A 46 10.18 -8.70 14.48
CA ASP A 46 11.48 -9.17 15.01
C ASP A 46 12.46 -9.60 13.90
N LEU A 47 11.94 -9.97 12.73
CA LEU A 47 12.75 -10.36 11.57
C LEU A 47 13.15 -9.18 10.70
N PHE A 48 12.56 -7.99 10.91
CA PHE A 48 12.97 -6.80 10.15
C PHE A 48 14.42 -6.46 10.47
N PRO A 49 15.18 -5.95 9.48
CA PRO A 49 16.53 -5.48 9.73
C PRO A 49 16.56 -4.40 10.79
N LYS A 50 17.75 -4.13 11.31
CA LYS A 50 17.98 -2.98 12.16
C LYS A 50 17.60 -1.68 11.43
N THR A 51 17.37 -0.64 12.22
CA THR A 51 16.73 0.60 11.78
C THR A 51 17.65 1.51 10.96
N ASP A 52 18.89 1.07 10.69
CA ASP A 52 19.88 1.67 9.80
C ASP A 52 19.62 1.35 8.32
N LYS A 53 18.86 0.30 8.01
CA LYS A 53 18.42 0.01 6.65
C LYS A 53 17.23 0.88 6.30
N LEU A 54 17.42 1.74 5.30
CA LEU A 54 16.41 2.70 4.83
C LEU A 54 15.92 2.35 3.43
N VAL A 55 14.67 2.70 3.14
CA VAL A 55 14.11 2.64 1.80
C VAL A 55 14.93 3.57 0.88
N PRO A 56 15.52 3.07 -0.22
CA PRO A 56 16.32 3.88 -1.13
C PRO A 56 15.58 5.12 -1.63
N LYS A 57 16.26 6.27 -1.62
CA LYS A 57 15.77 7.62 -1.98
C LYS A 57 14.64 8.18 -1.11
N GLU A 58 13.80 7.35 -0.52
CA GLU A 58 12.73 7.77 0.41
C GLU A 58 13.21 7.97 1.85
N MET A 59 14.35 7.33 2.19
CA MET A 59 15.14 7.53 3.40
C MET A 59 14.36 7.32 4.71
N PHE A 60 13.56 6.27 4.81
CA PHE A 60 12.88 5.86 6.04
C PHE A 60 13.04 4.36 6.34
N SER A 61 12.94 3.98 7.62
CA SER A 61 12.98 2.58 8.05
C SER A 61 11.57 2.07 8.34
N PRO A 62 11.04 1.08 7.61
CA PRO A 62 9.71 0.52 7.89
C PRO A 62 9.54 0.03 9.32
N LYS A 63 10.60 -0.55 9.90
CA LYS A 63 10.61 -1.00 11.30
C LYS A 63 10.35 0.15 12.27
N LYS A 64 11.08 1.26 12.14
CA LYS A 64 10.86 2.46 12.98
C LYS A 64 9.44 2.99 12.85
N ILE A 65 8.90 3.03 11.63
CA ILE A 65 7.53 3.49 11.41
C ILE A 65 6.53 2.58 12.12
N ILE A 66 6.67 1.25 11.99
CA ILE A 66 5.79 0.29 12.67
C ILE A 66 5.87 0.43 14.19
N GLU A 67 7.08 0.51 14.74
CA GLU A 67 7.33 0.68 16.18
C GLU A 67 6.71 1.98 16.71
N HIS A 68 6.93 3.11 16.02
CA HIS A 68 6.31 4.40 16.35
C HIS A 68 4.78 4.31 16.35
N MET A 69 4.21 3.70 15.31
CA MET A 69 2.75 3.54 15.21
C MET A 69 2.21 2.69 16.36
N MET A 70 2.91 1.63 16.77
CA MET A 70 2.52 0.81 17.92
C MET A 70 2.61 1.60 19.23
N GLU A 71 3.67 2.37 19.43
CA GLU A 71 3.87 3.22 20.61
C GLU A 71 2.76 4.27 20.74
N MET A 72 2.50 5.03 19.67
CA MET A 72 1.45 6.06 19.67
C MET A 72 0.06 5.48 19.90
N HIS A 73 -0.21 4.27 19.37
CA HIS A 73 -1.45 3.57 19.64
C HIS A 73 -1.56 3.19 21.12
N GLY A 74 -0.51 2.63 21.71
CA GLY A 74 -0.45 2.28 23.14
C GLY A 74 -0.70 3.49 24.04
N GLN A 75 0.04 4.58 23.81
CA GLN A 75 -0.15 5.85 24.54
C GLN A 75 -1.58 6.37 24.42
N THR A 76 -2.18 6.32 23.23
CA THR A 76 -3.56 6.72 23.04
C THR A 76 -4.54 5.84 23.83
N MET A 77 -4.30 4.52 23.86
CA MET A 77 -5.16 3.61 24.63
C MET A 77 -5.04 3.86 26.14
N GLU A 78 -3.85 4.16 26.65
CA GLU A 78 -3.61 4.53 28.05
C GLU A 78 -4.35 5.82 28.40
N ILE A 79 -4.21 6.88 27.60
CA ILE A 79 -4.91 8.15 27.82
C ILE A 79 -6.43 7.97 27.80
N VAL A 80 -6.96 7.17 26.86
CA VAL A 80 -8.40 6.87 26.79
C VAL A 80 -8.88 6.06 27.98
N PHE A 81 -8.05 5.16 28.49
CA PHE A 81 -8.35 4.37 29.69
C PHE A 81 -8.42 5.25 30.93
N GLU A 82 -7.47 6.17 31.10
CA GLU A 82 -7.42 7.12 32.22
C GLU A 82 -8.52 8.21 32.11
N ASN A 83 -8.81 8.66 30.89
CA ASN A 83 -9.81 9.70 30.63
C ASN A 83 -10.74 9.29 29.48
N PRO A 84 -11.90 8.66 29.79
CA PRO A 84 -12.88 8.28 28.78
C PRO A 84 -13.45 9.43 27.94
N LEU A 85 -13.35 10.68 28.40
CA LEU A 85 -13.76 11.87 27.62
C LEU A 85 -12.80 12.18 26.47
N TYR A 86 -11.60 11.57 26.45
CA TYR A 86 -10.64 11.66 25.35
C TYR A 86 -11.10 10.89 24.10
N VAL A 87 -12.16 10.07 24.19
CA VAL A 87 -12.69 9.33 23.05
C VAL A 87 -13.32 10.28 22.04
N HIS A 88 -12.67 10.45 20.90
CA HIS A 88 -13.21 11.16 19.75
C HIS A 88 -13.92 10.18 18.82
N LYS A 89 -15.10 10.56 18.31
CA LYS A 89 -15.91 9.72 17.42
C LYS A 89 -16.30 10.48 16.17
N VAL A 90 -16.34 9.77 15.05
CA VAL A 90 -16.76 10.26 13.75
C VAL A 90 -17.80 9.29 13.20
N VAL A 91 -19.04 9.75 13.02
CA VAL A 91 -20.17 8.91 12.59
C VAL A 91 -20.35 9.03 11.09
N TYR A 92 -20.24 7.91 10.38
CA TYR A 92 -20.52 7.82 8.96
C TYR A 92 -21.85 7.12 8.73
N LYS A 93 -22.83 7.86 8.21
CA LYS A 93 -24.14 7.34 7.81
C LYS A 93 -24.15 7.01 6.32
N TYR A 94 -24.73 5.88 5.95
CA TYR A 94 -24.80 5.42 4.57
C TYR A 94 -26.03 4.54 4.34
N ASN A 95 -26.52 4.50 3.10
CA ASN A 95 -27.62 3.64 2.73
C ASN A 95 -27.09 2.27 2.25
N SER A 96 -27.71 1.19 2.73
CA SER A 96 -27.47 -0.19 2.29
C SER A 96 -28.80 -0.92 2.28
N ASP A 97 -29.13 -1.57 1.16
CA ASP A 97 -30.34 -2.41 1.06
C ASP A 97 -31.64 -1.67 1.43
N ASN A 98 -31.72 -0.39 1.07
CA ASN A 98 -32.80 0.55 1.42
C ASN A 98 -32.93 0.89 2.92
N GLU A 99 -31.92 0.60 3.73
CA GLU A 99 -31.84 0.99 5.14
C GLU A 99 -30.71 2.00 5.37
N GLU A 100 -30.95 3.00 6.23
CA GLU A 100 -29.88 3.86 6.76
C GLU A 100 -29.08 3.05 7.79
N LYS A 101 -27.80 2.84 7.51
CA LYS A 101 -26.83 2.22 8.42
C LYS A 101 -25.83 3.26 8.89
N GLU A 102 -25.22 3.01 10.03
CA GLU A 102 -24.15 3.85 10.57
C GLU A 102 -22.90 3.03 10.89
N TYR A 103 -21.75 3.68 10.77
CA TYR A 103 -20.48 3.18 11.28
C TYR A 103 -19.80 4.27 12.09
N VAL A 104 -19.32 3.91 13.28
CA VAL A 104 -18.68 4.86 14.21
C VAL A 104 -17.18 4.62 14.22
N PHE A 105 -16.44 5.51 13.58
CA PHE A 105 -14.99 5.56 13.73
C PHE A 105 -14.63 6.21 15.07
N SER A 106 -13.59 5.73 15.74
CA SER A 106 -13.09 6.36 16.95
C SER A 106 -11.59 6.24 17.10
N ASN A 107 -10.98 7.09 17.94
CA ASN A 107 -9.58 6.93 18.31
C ASN A 107 -9.32 5.75 19.27
N LYS A 108 -10.36 5.04 19.72
CA LYS A 108 -10.29 3.82 20.55
C LYS A 108 -10.45 2.51 19.74
N MET A 109 -10.34 2.59 18.41
CA MET A 109 -10.35 1.39 17.56
C MET A 109 -9.09 0.54 17.79
N MET A 110 -9.13 -0.72 17.36
CA MET A 110 -7.99 -1.63 17.45
C MET A 110 -6.88 -1.20 16.49
N PHE A 111 -5.63 -1.48 16.84
CA PHE A 111 -4.47 -1.02 16.06
C PHE A 111 -4.54 -1.43 14.59
N TYR A 112 -4.96 -2.67 14.29
CA TYR A 112 -5.06 -3.13 12.91
C TYR A 112 -6.13 -2.37 12.11
N GLU A 113 -7.21 -1.92 12.76
CA GLU A 113 -8.26 -1.12 12.10
C GLU A 113 -7.69 0.25 11.73
N ASP A 114 -6.93 0.87 12.63
CA ASP A 114 -6.26 2.14 12.38
C ASP A 114 -5.30 2.04 11.18
N ILE A 115 -4.48 0.97 11.11
CA ILE A 115 -3.56 0.76 9.98
C ILE A 115 -4.33 0.56 8.66
N ILE A 116 -5.43 -0.20 8.67
CA ILE A 116 -6.28 -0.38 7.49
C ILE A 116 -6.87 0.95 7.04
N ILE A 117 -7.40 1.74 7.97
CA ILE A 117 -7.94 3.08 7.70
C ILE A 117 -6.85 3.95 7.07
N ILE A 118 -5.66 4.03 7.67
CA ILE A 118 -4.59 4.90 7.21
C ILE A 118 -4.11 4.52 5.80
N CYS A 119 -3.84 3.23 5.56
CA CYS A 119 -3.43 2.75 4.25
C CYS A 119 -4.53 2.96 3.20
N TYR A 120 -5.79 2.70 3.57
CA TYR A 120 -6.93 2.90 2.68
C TYR A 120 -7.10 4.36 2.28
N LEU A 121 -7.02 5.28 3.24
CA LEU A 121 -7.12 6.71 2.98
C LEU A 121 -5.97 7.17 2.09
N TYR A 122 -4.73 6.74 2.35
CA TYR A 122 -3.58 7.05 1.49
C TYR A 122 -3.82 6.58 0.05
N CYS A 123 -4.16 5.30 -0.14
CA CYS A 123 -4.42 4.74 -1.47
C CYS A 123 -5.59 5.42 -2.18
N THR A 124 -6.69 5.70 -1.48
CA THR A 124 -7.93 6.16 -2.11
C THR A 124 -7.92 7.67 -2.36
N ILE A 125 -7.23 8.47 -1.55
CA ILE A 125 -7.22 9.94 -1.66
C ILE A 125 -5.99 10.42 -2.43
N ILE A 126 -4.81 9.87 -2.12
CA ILE A 126 -3.55 10.33 -2.72
C ILE A 126 -3.28 9.63 -4.05
N MET A 127 -3.52 8.32 -4.14
CA MET A 127 -3.18 7.55 -5.36
C MET A 127 -4.32 7.50 -6.39
N SER A 128 -5.58 7.65 -5.97
CA SER A 128 -6.73 7.54 -6.87
C SER A 128 -6.93 8.82 -7.67
N GLU A 129 -7.15 8.69 -8.97
CA GLU A 129 -7.54 9.82 -9.80
C GLU A 129 -8.99 10.25 -9.55
N SER A 130 -9.87 9.32 -9.17
CA SER A 130 -11.30 9.60 -8.98
C SER A 130 -11.60 10.54 -7.82
N TYR A 131 -10.70 10.61 -6.83
CA TYR A 131 -10.94 11.35 -5.59
C TYR A 131 -9.98 12.52 -5.38
N LYS A 132 -9.06 12.76 -6.33
CA LYS A 132 -8.01 13.77 -6.22
C LYS A 132 -8.56 15.19 -6.03
N ASP A 133 -9.70 15.49 -6.66
CA ASP A 133 -10.33 16.81 -6.62
C ASP A 133 -11.59 16.85 -5.72
N SER A 134 -11.88 15.75 -5.02
CA SER A 134 -13.07 15.62 -4.17
C SER A 134 -12.69 15.67 -2.69
N THR A 135 -13.30 16.59 -1.95
CA THR A 135 -13.17 16.63 -0.48
C THR A 135 -14.47 16.14 0.16
N PHE A 136 -14.34 15.17 1.06
CA PHE A 136 -15.46 14.68 1.85
C PHE A 136 -15.23 15.07 3.31
N SER A 137 -16.15 15.81 3.91
CA SER A 137 -16.02 16.30 5.30
C SER A 137 -15.72 15.18 6.30
N ILE A 138 -16.40 14.04 6.15
CA ILE A 138 -16.21 12.85 6.99
C ILE A 138 -14.83 12.23 6.83
N VAL A 139 -14.29 12.22 5.60
CA VAL A 139 -12.95 11.73 5.30
C VAL A 139 -11.90 12.66 5.92
N THR A 140 -12.10 13.98 5.81
CA THR A 140 -11.23 14.98 6.44
C THR A 140 -11.24 14.86 7.96
N ALA A 141 -12.40 14.63 8.57
CA ALA A 141 -12.51 14.39 10.01
C ALA A 141 -11.76 13.12 10.44
N LEU A 142 -11.95 12.01 9.72
CA LEU A 142 -11.26 10.75 9.97
C LEU A 142 -9.73 10.90 9.79
N ALA A 143 -9.27 11.55 8.73
CA ALA A 143 -7.86 11.80 8.50
C ALA A 143 -7.26 12.69 9.60
N SER A 144 -7.98 13.72 10.04
CA SER A 144 -7.57 14.58 11.16
C SER A 144 -7.46 13.80 12.48
N MET A 145 -8.38 12.87 12.73
CA MET A 145 -8.34 11.98 13.90
C MET A 145 -7.09 11.08 13.86
N MET A 146 -6.81 10.43 12.73
CA MET A 146 -5.62 9.59 12.55
C MET A 146 -4.33 10.42 12.66
N ARG A 147 -4.30 11.60 12.05
CA ARG A 147 -3.16 12.54 12.11
C ARG A 147 -2.81 12.91 13.54
N LYS A 148 -3.80 13.25 14.36
CA LYS A 148 -3.59 13.59 15.77
C LYS A 148 -3.15 12.38 16.60
N LYS A 149 -3.77 11.22 16.37
CA LYS A 149 -3.45 9.98 17.11
C LYS A 149 -2.01 9.52 16.88
N TYR A 150 -1.54 9.60 15.64
CA TYR A 150 -0.24 9.04 15.22
C TYR A 150 0.86 10.06 14.96
N ILE A 151 0.55 11.36 15.13
CA ILE A 151 1.46 12.48 14.84
C ILE A 151 1.94 12.40 13.39
N ILE A 152 0.99 12.37 12.45
CA ILE A 152 1.32 12.38 11.01
C ILE A 152 1.58 13.83 10.56
N TYR A 153 2.72 14.08 9.93
CA TYR A 153 3.22 15.44 9.69
C TYR A 153 2.69 16.10 8.42
N ASP A 154 2.24 15.31 7.44
CA ASP A 154 1.72 15.81 6.17
C ASP A 154 0.18 15.77 6.10
N ASP A 155 -0.39 16.70 5.31
CA ASP A 155 -1.82 16.70 5.02
C ASP A 155 -2.12 15.67 3.92
N ILE A 156 -3.16 14.86 4.11
CA ILE A 156 -3.51 13.81 3.15
C ILE A 156 -3.96 14.37 1.79
N TYR A 157 -4.50 15.59 1.74
CA TYR A 157 -4.91 16.27 0.50
C TYR A 157 -3.80 17.15 -0.07
N HIS A 158 -2.89 17.60 0.79
CA HIS A 158 -1.75 18.43 0.41
C HIS A 158 -0.47 17.89 1.05
N PRO A 159 0.01 16.71 0.61
CA PRO A 159 1.25 16.15 1.13
C PRO A 159 2.37 17.05 0.61
N LYS A 160 2.77 18.04 1.42
CA LYS A 160 3.97 18.83 1.15
C LYS A 160 5.12 17.84 1.09
N THR A 161 6.02 18.03 0.13
CA THR A 161 7.37 17.50 0.26
C THR A 161 7.95 18.16 1.51
N LEU A 162 7.95 17.45 2.63
CA LEU A 162 8.75 17.84 3.78
C LEU A 162 10.18 18.03 3.28
N ASP A 163 10.81 19.14 3.69
CA ASP A 163 12.22 19.34 3.41
C ASP A 163 13.01 18.12 3.91
N HIS A 164 14.03 17.73 3.16
CA HIS A 164 14.85 16.54 3.39
C HIS A 164 15.52 16.49 4.79
N GLU A 165 15.38 17.53 5.60
CA GLU A 165 15.98 17.66 6.93
C GLU A 165 15.26 16.83 8.00
N ASP A 166 13.96 16.54 7.88
CA ASP A 166 13.26 15.70 8.86
C ASP A 166 13.09 14.25 8.38
N LEU A 167 14.20 13.53 8.29
CA LEU A 167 14.21 12.10 8.00
C LEU A 167 13.41 11.27 9.02
N GLU A 168 13.07 11.82 10.18
CA GLU A 168 12.31 11.16 11.25
C GLU A 168 10.79 11.36 11.16
N ASN A 169 10.30 12.26 10.29
CA ASN A 169 8.86 12.56 10.25
C ASN A 169 8.01 11.38 9.78
N ILE A 170 6.89 11.18 10.48
CA ILE A 170 5.89 10.16 10.15
C ILE A 170 4.91 10.75 9.13
N THR A 171 4.81 10.14 7.97
CA THR A 171 3.92 10.61 6.89
C THR A 171 2.96 9.53 6.42
N TRP A 172 1.86 9.93 5.77
CA TRP A 172 0.90 8.98 5.19
C TRP A 172 1.59 7.99 4.24
N PHE A 173 2.51 8.50 3.42
CA PHE A 173 3.33 7.71 2.50
C PHE A 173 4.19 6.69 3.23
N ARG A 174 4.97 7.13 4.24
CA ARG A 174 5.89 6.26 4.99
C ARG A 174 5.13 5.19 5.75
N ILE A 175 3.96 5.52 6.31
CA ILE A 175 3.09 4.53 6.96
C ILE A 175 2.58 3.52 5.94
N ALA A 176 1.94 3.97 4.85
CA ALA A 176 1.35 3.06 3.86
C ALA A 176 2.39 2.06 3.32
N TYR A 177 3.58 2.52 2.98
CA TYR A 177 4.63 1.64 2.47
C TYR A 177 5.37 0.84 3.55
N SER A 178 5.17 1.12 4.83
CA SER A 178 5.62 0.25 5.92
C SER A 178 4.68 -0.93 6.18
N PHE A 179 3.46 -0.89 5.63
CA PHE A 179 2.45 -1.95 5.72
C PHE A 179 2.04 -2.50 4.34
N PRO A 180 2.96 -3.09 3.57
CA PRO A 180 2.68 -3.59 2.22
C PRO A 180 1.55 -4.63 2.16
N SER A 181 1.34 -5.46 3.19
CA SER A 181 0.23 -6.43 3.25
C SER A 181 -1.15 -5.79 3.11
N ILE A 182 -1.30 -4.55 3.54
CA ILE A 182 -2.54 -3.79 3.46
C ILE A 182 -2.56 -2.94 2.19
N THR A 183 -1.53 -2.09 2.02
CA THR A 183 -1.41 -1.14 0.90
C THR A 183 -1.50 -1.82 -0.46
N PHE A 184 -0.74 -2.90 -0.67
CA PHE A 184 -0.75 -3.58 -1.96
C PHE A 184 -1.99 -4.45 -2.15
N SER A 185 -2.64 -4.93 -1.08
CA SER A 185 -3.93 -5.61 -1.21
C SER A 185 -5.03 -4.66 -1.67
N ILE A 186 -5.04 -3.41 -1.20
CA ILE A 186 -5.96 -2.36 -1.70
C ILE A 186 -5.78 -2.16 -3.22
N LEU A 187 -4.52 -2.13 -3.68
CA LEU A 187 -4.19 -1.99 -5.10
C LEU A 187 -4.56 -3.24 -5.88
N TYR A 188 -4.22 -4.42 -5.39
CA TYR A 188 -4.49 -5.71 -6.02
C TYR A 188 -5.99 -5.92 -6.28
N HIS A 189 -6.85 -5.58 -5.31
CA HIS A 189 -8.31 -5.68 -5.43
C HIS A 189 -8.97 -4.47 -6.11
N ASN A 190 -8.18 -3.61 -6.76
CA ASN A 190 -8.67 -2.53 -7.61
C ASN A 190 -9.52 -1.45 -6.90
N PHE A 191 -9.41 -1.31 -5.57
CA PHE A 191 -10.11 -0.26 -4.81
C PHE A 191 -9.71 1.13 -5.29
N VAL A 192 -8.45 1.31 -5.67
CA VAL A 192 -7.95 2.54 -6.28
C VAL A 192 -8.19 2.53 -7.78
N GLU A 193 -8.68 3.64 -8.31
CA GLU A 193 -8.61 3.89 -9.75
C GLU A 193 -7.33 4.64 -10.08
N ILE A 194 -6.35 3.88 -10.57
CA ILE A 194 -5.15 4.41 -11.20
C ILE A 194 -5.40 4.24 -12.69
N SER A 195 -5.52 5.34 -13.44
CA SER A 195 -5.59 5.17 -14.88
C SER A 195 -4.18 4.89 -15.39
N LEU A 196 -3.98 3.70 -15.94
CA LEU A 196 -2.81 3.34 -16.71
C LEU A 196 -3.30 2.64 -17.97
N PRO A 197 -2.59 2.80 -19.09
CA PRO A 197 -2.90 2.05 -20.27
C PRO A 197 -2.24 0.67 -20.16
N SER A 198 -2.71 -0.19 -19.24
CA SER A 198 -2.25 -1.60 -19.19
C SER A 198 -2.41 -2.29 -20.54
N HIS A 199 -3.48 -1.91 -21.26
CA HIS A 199 -3.75 -2.35 -22.62
C HIS A 199 -2.70 -1.90 -23.67
N LEU A 200 -1.92 -0.83 -23.41
CA LEU A 200 -0.87 -0.39 -24.35
C LEU A 200 0.42 -1.21 -24.24
N ILE A 201 0.68 -1.84 -23.09
CA ILE A 201 1.95 -2.59 -22.86
C ILE A 201 1.71 -4.10 -23.00
N PHE A 202 0.62 -4.60 -22.41
CA PHE A 202 0.25 -6.01 -22.44
C PHE A 202 -1.16 -6.16 -23.01
N SER A 203 -1.28 -6.03 -24.33
CA SER A 203 -2.55 -6.30 -25.01
C SER A 203 -3.01 -7.73 -24.69
N GLY A 204 -4.18 -7.86 -24.06
CA GLY A 204 -4.76 -9.16 -23.69
C GLY A 204 -4.52 -9.65 -22.26
N HIS A 205 -3.82 -8.89 -21.40
CA HIS A 205 -3.67 -9.25 -19.98
C HIS A 205 -4.22 -8.17 -19.05
N ASP A 206 -5.17 -8.53 -18.19
CA ASP A 206 -5.64 -7.68 -17.09
C ASP A 206 -4.70 -7.88 -15.88
N LEU A 207 -3.68 -7.04 -15.80
CA LEU A 207 -2.68 -7.12 -14.73
C LEU A 207 -3.19 -6.44 -13.44
N PRO A 208 -3.00 -7.06 -12.27
CA PRO A 208 -3.33 -6.44 -10.99
C PRO A 208 -2.64 -5.08 -10.81
N LYS A 209 -3.32 -4.08 -10.25
CA LYS A 209 -2.76 -2.71 -10.11
C LYS A 209 -1.60 -2.61 -9.12
N ILE A 210 -1.25 -3.70 -8.43
CA ILE A 210 -0.04 -3.78 -7.61
C ILE A 210 1.21 -3.41 -8.43
N PHE A 211 1.24 -3.76 -9.72
CA PHE A 211 2.36 -3.45 -10.64
C PHE A 211 2.48 -1.96 -10.98
N TYR A 212 1.50 -1.15 -10.59
CA TYR A 212 1.48 0.28 -10.90
C TYR A 212 2.23 1.12 -9.86
N SER A 213 2.74 0.49 -8.81
CA SER A 213 3.62 1.13 -7.84
C SER A 213 5.08 0.69 -8.05
N PRO A 214 6.01 1.61 -8.33
CA PRO A 214 7.45 1.33 -8.34
C PRO A 214 7.95 0.64 -7.06
N LEU A 215 7.31 0.95 -5.92
CA LEU A 215 7.67 0.39 -4.62
C LEU A 215 7.26 -1.08 -4.45
N LEU A 216 6.52 -1.66 -5.41
CA LEU A 216 6.39 -3.12 -5.51
C LEU A 216 7.76 -3.80 -5.54
N ALA A 217 8.78 -3.18 -6.14
CA ALA A 217 10.13 -3.74 -6.18
C ALA A 217 10.69 -4.07 -4.78
N LEU A 218 10.29 -3.34 -3.72
CA LEU A 218 10.72 -3.62 -2.34
C LEU A 218 10.26 -4.98 -1.81
N ILE A 219 9.13 -5.48 -2.29
CA ILE A 219 8.47 -6.69 -1.77
C ILE A 219 8.62 -7.90 -2.69
N ILE A 220 9.14 -7.73 -3.91
CA ILE A 220 9.45 -8.87 -4.78
C ILE A 220 10.68 -9.61 -4.22
N PRO A 221 10.60 -10.93 -3.98
CA PRO A 221 11.72 -11.71 -3.48
C PRO A 221 12.77 -11.94 -4.57
N MET A 222 14.04 -12.04 -4.16
CA MET A 222 15.09 -12.53 -5.04
C MET A 222 15.01 -14.05 -5.16
N LEU A 223 14.68 -14.54 -6.34
CA LEU A 223 14.68 -15.95 -6.70
C LEU A 223 15.59 -16.17 -7.92
N ASP A 224 15.78 -17.43 -8.34
CA ASP A 224 16.68 -17.82 -9.44
C ASP A 224 16.38 -17.11 -10.79
N PHE A 225 15.19 -16.54 -10.95
CA PHE A 225 14.79 -15.74 -12.11
C PHE A 225 14.38 -14.33 -11.66
N THR A 226 15.00 -13.28 -12.22
CA THR A 226 14.78 -11.89 -11.79
C THR A 226 13.73 -11.19 -12.65
N PRO A 227 12.58 -10.73 -12.09
CA PRO A 227 11.57 -9.97 -12.84
C PRO A 227 11.93 -8.48 -13.01
N LEU A 228 13.21 -8.12 -12.84
CA LEU A 228 13.67 -6.73 -12.83
C LEU A 228 13.34 -5.97 -14.12
N PRO A 229 13.57 -6.51 -15.34
CA PRO A 229 13.20 -5.80 -16.57
C PRO A 229 11.71 -5.42 -16.58
N LEU A 230 10.84 -6.34 -16.16
CA LEU A 230 9.41 -6.10 -16.09
C LEU A 230 9.04 -5.00 -15.07
N LEU A 231 9.66 -5.02 -13.89
CA LEU A 231 9.47 -3.97 -12.88
C LEU A 231 9.91 -2.59 -13.40
N VAL A 232 11.01 -2.54 -14.15
CA VAL A 232 11.49 -1.30 -14.79
C VAL A 232 10.52 -0.82 -15.86
N THR A 233 10.00 -1.70 -16.72
CA THR A 233 9.01 -1.36 -17.74
C THR A 233 7.78 -0.69 -17.11
N PHE A 234 7.23 -1.29 -16.05
CA PHE A 234 6.10 -0.69 -15.34
C PHE A 234 6.42 0.70 -14.78
N ALA A 235 7.61 0.85 -14.17
CA ALA A 235 8.03 2.13 -13.61
C ALA A 235 8.16 3.23 -14.67
N ILE A 236 8.72 2.93 -15.84
CA ILE A 236 8.83 3.86 -16.98
C ILE A 236 7.44 4.31 -17.43
N CYS A 237 6.50 3.36 -17.58
CA CYS A 237 5.15 3.69 -18.03
C CYS A 237 4.39 4.57 -17.03
N VAL A 238 4.59 4.36 -15.74
CA VAL A 238 4.01 5.20 -14.67
C VAL A 238 4.62 6.61 -14.69
N ASP A 239 5.93 6.73 -14.91
CA ASP A 239 6.64 8.01 -14.90
C ASP A 239 6.25 8.89 -16.10
N ASN A 240 6.25 8.31 -17.32
CA ASN A 240 5.86 8.99 -18.56
C ASN A 240 4.47 9.65 -18.48
N LYS A 241 3.53 9.00 -17.78
CA LYS A 241 2.19 9.55 -17.59
C LYS A 241 2.15 10.77 -16.67
N LYS A 242 2.96 10.77 -15.61
CA LYS A 242 2.88 11.79 -14.56
C LYS A 242 3.41 13.16 -15.01
N ARG A 243 4.06 13.26 -16.18
CA ARG A 243 4.68 14.50 -16.74
C ARG A 243 5.58 15.24 -15.72
N ARG A 244 6.06 14.55 -14.69
CA ARG A 244 6.90 15.11 -13.62
C ARG A 244 8.35 14.99 -14.04
N GLY A 245 8.85 15.97 -14.80
CA GLY A 245 10.28 16.14 -15.16
C GLY A 245 10.94 14.87 -15.71
N ILE A 246 11.23 14.83 -17.01
CA ILE A 246 11.76 13.65 -17.73
C ILE A 246 12.88 12.97 -16.91
N LYS A 247 12.56 11.86 -16.23
CA LYS A 247 13.56 10.99 -15.65
C LYS A 247 14.12 10.14 -16.77
N THR A 248 15.45 10.07 -16.87
CA THR A 248 16.06 9.18 -17.85
C THR A 248 15.74 7.73 -17.49
N ALA A 249 15.59 6.87 -18.49
CA ALA A 249 15.38 5.43 -18.25
C ALA A 249 16.47 4.82 -17.36
N ILE A 250 17.71 5.30 -17.48
CA ILE A 250 18.84 4.92 -16.61
C ILE A 250 18.55 5.27 -15.13
N SER A 251 18.01 6.46 -14.86
CA SER A 251 17.67 6.87 -13.50
C SER A 251 16.54 6.03 -12.88
N ILE A 252 15.58 5.61 -13.71
CA ILE A 252 14.48 4.71 -13.32
C ILE A 252 15.04 3.31 -13.06
N TRP A 253 15.88 2.78 -13.97
CA TRP A 253 16.56 1.51 -13.80
C TRP A 253 17.31 1.44 -12.47
N ASN A 254 18.18 2.42 -12.21
CA ASN A 254 18.98 2.46 -10.98
C ASN A 254 18.08 2.51 -9.74
N TYR A 255 16.98 3.28 -9.79
CA TYR A 255 16.02 3.33 -8.68
C TYR A 255 15.35 1.99 -8.41
N ILE A 256 14.79 1.35 -9.45
CA ILE A 256 14.11 0.06 -9.29
C ILE A 256 15.10 -1.03 -8.86
N TYR A 257 16.32 -1.00 -9.39
CA TYR A 257 17.39 -1.91 -8.97
C TYR A 257 17.73 -1.74 -7.48
N GLU A 258 17.89 -0.51 -6.99
CA GLU A 258 18.12 -0.24 -5.57
C GLU A 258 16.97 -0.74 -4.69
N LEU A 259 15.72 -0.50 -5.09
CA LEU A 259 14.54 -0.98 -4.36
C LEU A 259 14.50 -2.52 -4.33
N TYR A 260 14.71 -3.17 -5.47
CA TYR A 260 14.72 -4.63 -5.58
C TYR A 260 15.80 -5.27 -4.71
N ASN A 261 16.99 -4.65 -4.67
CA ASN A 261 18.10 -5.09 -3.82
C ASN A 261 17.98 -4.68 -2.35
N SER A 262 16.92 -3.97 -1.97
CA SER A 262 16.76 -3.50 -0.61
C SER A 262 16.41 -4.64 0.36
N GLU A 263 17.11 -4.66 1.49
CA GLU A 263 16.92 -5.60 2.59
C GLU A 263 15.92 -5.09 3.64
N VAL A 264 15.29 -3.92 3.42
CA VAL A 264 14.38 -3.26 4.39
C VAL A 264 13.21 -4.14 4.83
N PHE A 265 12.80 -5.09 3.98
CA PHE A 265 11.81 -6.12 4.31
C PHE A 265 12.46 -7.50 4.34
N PRO A 266 12.15 -8.33 5.36
CA PRO A 266 12.67 -9.67 5.45
C PRO A 266 12.13 -10.56 4.32
N THR A 267 12.97 -11.46 3.81
CA THR A 267 12.61 -12.39 2.72
C THR A 267 11.34 -13.18 3.00
N ASN A 268 11.13 -13.60 4.26
CA ASN A 268 9.92 -14.33 4.66
C ASN A 268 8.64 -13.52 4.45
N LEU A 269 8.67 -12.20 4.70
CA LEU A 269 7.54 -11.32 4.42
C LEU A 269 7.33 -11.21 2.92
N LYS A 270 8.39 -10.94 2.14
CA LYS A 270 8.35 -10.84 0.67
C LYS A 270 7.70 -12.08 0.04
N LEU A 271 8.13 -13.28 0.45
CA LEU A 271 7.61 -14.55 -0.04
C LEU A 271 6.13 -14.75 0.29
N ARG A 272 5.72 -14.54 1.55
CA ARG A 272 4.31 -14.71 1.97
C ARG A 272 3.38 -13.75 1.24
N LEU A 273 3.79 -12.50 1.09
CA LEU A 273 3.03 -11.49 0.36
C LEU A 273 2.87 -11.87 -1.11
N CYS A 274 3.97 -12.23 -1.78
CA CYS A 274 3.92 -12.64 -3.17
C CYS A 274 3.13 -13.94 -3.37
N GLU A 275 3.17 -14.88 -2.43
CA GLU A 275 2.36 -16.10 -2.47
C GLU A 275 0.87 -15.77 -2.33
N MET A 276 0.50 -14.86 -1.42
CA MET A 276 -0.88 -14.40 -1.21
C MET A 276 -1.50 -13.78 -2.47
N TRP A 277 -0.70 -13.06 -3.27
CA TRP A 277 -1.16 -12.44 -4.52
C TRP A 277 -0.90 -13.28 -5.77
N GLY A 278 -0.48 -14.55 -5.62
CA GLY A 278 -0.22 -15.45 -6.74
C GLY A 278 0.95 -15.03 -7.64
N ILE A 279 1.89 -14.23 -7.11
CA ILE A 279 3.10 -13.79 -7.81
C ILE A 279 4.18 -14.88 -7.78
N VAL A 280 4.24 -15.63 -6.68
CA VAL A 280 5.11 -16.80 -6.52
C VAL A 280 4.30 -18.01 -6.09
N ASP A 281 4.70 -19.17 -6.58
CA ASP A 281 4.19 -20.48 -6.20
C ASP A 281 5.24 -21.22 -5.37
N LYS A 282 4.78 -22.02 -4.40
CA LYS A 282 5.61 -22.97 -3.67
C LYS A 282 5.47 -24.36 -4.30
N ILE A 283 6.48 -24.77 -5.07
CA ILE A 283 6.52 -26.06 -5.78
C ILE A 283 7.69 -26.87 -5.21
N ASP A 284 7.41 -28.08 -4.72
CA ASP A 284 8.43 -28.97 -4.12
C ASP A 284 9.27 -28.28 -3.03
N ASN A 285 8.63 -27.52 -2.14
CA ASN A 285 9.27 -26.70 -1.11
C ASN A 285 10.23 -25.60 -1.61
N LYS A 286 10.20 -25.28 -2.91
CA LYS A 286 10.95 -24.16 -3.49
C LYS A 286 9.99 -23.11 -4.03
N TYR A 287 10.31 -21.85 -3.78
CA TYR A 287 9.55 -20.73 -4.33
C TYR A 287 9.99 -20.45 -5.76
N LYS A 288 9.03 -20.29 -6.66
CA LYS A 288 9.24 -19.93 -8.06
C LYS A 288 8.24 -18.87 -8.47
N PHE A 289 8.63 -17.97 -9.37
CA PHE A 289 7.66 -17.06 -9.99
C PHE A 289 6.63 -17.83 -10.82
N THR A 290 5.37 -17.41 -10.70
CA THR A 290 4.23 -17.98 -11.41
C THR A 290 4.45 -17.92 -12.93
N PRO A 291 4.02 -18.93 -13.73
CA PRO A 291 4.37 -19.03 -15.15
C PRO A 291 4.05 -17.80 -16.01
N TYR A 292 3.00 -17.03 -15.69
CA TYR A 292 2.64 -15.84 -16.46
C TYR A 292 3.77 -14.79 -16.48
N PHE A 293 4.58 -14.70 -15.43
CA PHE A 293 5.75 -13.83 -15.42
C PHE A 293 6.86 -14.31 -16.35
N LYS A 294 7.03 -15.63 -16.46
CA LYS A 294 7.98 -16.23 -17.40
C LYS A 294 7.55 -15.98 -18.83
N GLU A 295 6.28 -16.22 -19.14
CA GLU A 295 5.71 -15.98 -20.48
C GLU A 295 5.85 -14.51 -20.89
N ILE A 296 5.48 -13.57 -20.01
CA ILE A 296 5.67 -12.15 -20.26
C ILE A 296 7.16 -11.84 -20.45
N SER A 297 8.03 -12.22 -19.53
CA SER A 297 9.48 -11.94 -19.65
C SER A 297 10.16 -12.59 -20.86
N SER A 298 9.64 -13.71 -21.36
CA SER A 298 10.15 -14.42 -22.53
C SER A 298 9.70 -13.85 -23.86
N ARG A 299 8.55 -13.14 -23.88
CA ARG A 299 7.99 -12.50 -25.08
C ARG A 299 8.56 -11.12 -25.35
N TYR A 300 9.03 -10.42 -24.32
CA TYR A 300 9.73 -9.15 -24.45
C TYR A 300 11.22 -9.40 -24.29
N THR A 301 11.86 -9.74 -25.40
CA THR A 301 13.31 -9.88 -25.45
C THR A 301 13.97 -8.52 -25.23
N HIS A 302 15.28 -8.51 -24.97
CA HIS A 302 16.05 -7.28 -24.80
C HIS A 302 15.83 -6.28 -25.96
N GLN A 303 15.49 -6.79 -27.15
CA GLN A 303 15.25 -6.04 -28.39
C GLN A 303 13.90 -5.30 -28.40
N ASP A 304 12.82 -5.91 -27.87
CA ASP A 304 11.49 -5.28 -27.77
C ASP A 304 11.48 -4.14 -26.73
N LEU A 305 12.26 -4.30 -25.66
CA LEU A 305 12.47 -3.26 -24.66
C LEU A 305 13.34 -2.11 -25.21
N THR A 306 14.31 -2.41 -26.08
CA THR A 306 15.12 -1.39 -26.75
C THR A 306 14.28 -0.59 -27.76
N GLU A 307 13.47 -1.25 -28.60
CA GLU A 307 12.57 -0.55 -29.53
C GLU A 307 11.50 0.28 -28.80
N PHE A 308 10.94 -0.23 -27.70
CA PHE A 308 10.01 0.56 -26.85
C PHE A 308 10.71 1.77 -26.21
N MET A 309 11.96 1.61 -25.78
CA MET A 309 12.76 2.72 -25.24
C MET A 309 13.21 3.73 -26.30
N GLU A 310 13.32 3.34 -27.58
CA GLU A 310 13.64 4.23 -28.70
C GLU A 310 12.40 5.00 -29.22
N GLN A 311 11.19 4.53 -28.92
CA GLN A 311 9.92 5.18 -29.28
C GLN A 311 9.39 6.18 -28.23
N ILE A 312 10.07 6.31 -27.08
CA ILE A 312 9.79 7.27 -26.00
C ILE A 312 10.79 8.43 -26.07
#